data_AF-E4RNA1-F1
#
_entry.id   AF-E4RNA1-F1
#
_cell.length_a   1.000
_cell.length_b   1.000
_cell.length_c   1.000
_cell.angle_alpha   90.00
_cell.angle_beta   90.00
_cell.angle_gamma   90.00
#
_symmetry.space_group_name_H-M   'P 1'
#
loop_
_entity.id
_entity.type
_entity.pdbx_description
1 polymer ?
#
loop_
_entity_poly.entity_id
_entity_poly.type
_entity_poly.pdbx_seq_one_letter_code
_entity_poly.pdbx_strand_id
1 'polypeptide(L)'
;MIDAKEIAKLIRKSNKVIIEKFTDGTYNVTDTYIMVNLNETEFGRFFAKYNSYKSTADIPFNFEGTILSNGKKTFEKNKLNTKTVTSQVGNAKHDAVITDFYKKNDSGVEIRIFKAGNEVGMFNRDYEFLLDYGEKYKAKDNKNPLFILDKKDDVKAVIMPVLDRGDTPIKQMLSNLVKKSYLKNKIA
;
A
#
# COMPACT_ATOMS: atom_id res chain seq x y z
N MET A 1 10.08 12.76 0.38
CA MET A 1 9.71 12.82 1.83
C MET A 1 8.25 12.44 1.92
N ILE A 2 7.89 11.52 2.82
CA ILE A 2 6.51 11.01 2.93
C ILE A 2 5.64 12.05 3.65
N ASP A 3 4.42 12.30 3.13
CA ASP A 3 3.44 13.11 3.87
C ASP A 3 2.81 12.29 4.99
N ALA A 4 3.50 12.31 6.13
CA ALA A 4 3.09 11.64 7.34
C ALA A 4 1.68 12.03 7.85
N LYS A 5 1.18 13.23 7.53
CA LYS A 5 -0.18 13.66 7.92
C LYS A 5 -1.24 13.01 7.05
N GLU A 6 -0.95 12.82 5.77
CA GLU A 6 -1.82 12.11 4.84
C GLU A 6 -1.94 10.63 5.21
N ILE A 7 -0.82 9.97 5.53
CA ILE A 7 -0.82 8.62 6.09
C ILE A 7 -1.70 8.52 7.34
N ALA A 8 -1.57 9.47 8.28
CA ALA A 8 -2.39 9.48 9.48
C ALA A 8 -3.89 9.64 9.16
N LYS A 9 -4.24 10.47 8.17
CA LYS A 9 -5.64 10.64 7.71
C LYS A 9 -6.22 9.36 7.11
N LEU A 10 -5.41 8.61 6.38
CA LEU A 10 -5.78 7.37 5.73
C LEU A 10 -6.03 6.25 6.74
N ILE A 11 -5.03 5.99 7.59
CA ILE A 11 -5.01 4.87 8.53
C ILE A 11 -5.90 5.12 9.77
N ARG A 12 -6.37 6.36 10.01
CA ARG A 12 -7.28 6.64 11.15
C ARG A 12 -8.56 5.82 11.14
N LYS A 13 -9.03 5.34 9.99
CA LYS A 13 -10.25 4.52 9.91
C LYS A 13 -9.98 3.05 10.22
N SER A 14 -8.72 2.62 10.20
CA SER A 14 -8.33 1.23 10.37
C SER A 14 -8.54 0.78 11.81
N ASN A 15 -9.13 -0.40 11.98
CA ASN A 15 -9.41 -0.96 13.30
C ASN A 15 -8.13 -1.40 14.03
N LYS A 16 -7.10 -1.77 13.27
CA LYS A 16 -5.81 -2.25 13.74
C LYS A 16 -4.71 -1.50 13.01
N VAL A 17 -3.79 -0.91 13.76
CA VAL A 17 -2.60 -0.25 13.23
C VAL A 17 -1.39 -0.84 13.94
N ILE A 18 -0.41 -1.27 13.16
CA ILE A 18 0.82 -1.88 13.65
C ILE A 18 1.95 -0.86 13.48
N ILE A 19 2.74 -0.67 14.53
CA ILE A 19 3.93 0.19 14.54
C ILE A 19 5.11 -0.66 15.00
N GLU A 20 6.14 -0.77 14.15
CA GLU A 20 7.41 -1.43 14.47
C GLU A 20 8.55 -0.42 14.29
N LYS A 21 9.36 -0.24 15.32
CA LYS A 21 10.58 0.56 15.30
C LYS A 21 11.78 -0.32 14.92
N PHE A 22 12.66 0.20 14.09
CA PHE A 22 13.86 -0.47 13.63
C PHE A 22 15.10 0.07 14.35
N THR A 23 16.18 -0.71 14.31
CA THR A 23 17.47 -0.35 14.94
C THR A 23 18.16 0.84 14.29
N ASP A 24 17.81 1.14 13.04
CA ASP A 24 18.29 2.29 12.28
C ASP A 24 17.48 3.58 12.54
N GLY A 25 16.48 3.53 13.43
CA GLY A 25 15.62 4.67 13.76
C GLY A 25 14.43 4.87 12.82
N THR A 26 14.22 3.98 11.84
CA THR A 26 13.01 3.99 11.01
C THR A 26 11.84 3.27 11.67
N TYR A 27 10.64 3.51 11.14
CA TYR A 27 9.38 2.97 11.64
C TYR A 27 8.55 2.42 10.49
N ASN A 28 8.09 1.18 10.60
CA ASN A 28 7.01 0.71 9.75
C ASN A 28 5.68 1.02 10.41
N VAL A 29 4.81 1.71 9.68
CA VAL A 29 3.41 1.95 10.04
C VAL A 29 2.53 1.17 9.07
N THR A 30 1.72 0.26 9.60
CA THR A 30 1.01 -0.73 8.80
C THR A 30 -0.45 -0.84 9.21
N ASP A 31 -1.33 -1.00 8.22
CA ASP A 31 -2.70 -1.45 8.43
C ASP A 31 -3.00 -2.71 7.58
N THR A 32 -4.27 -2.99 7.31
CA THR A 32 -4.66 -4.16 6.49
C THR A 32 -4.22 -4.06 5.04
N TYR A 33 -4.11 -2.85 4.49
CA TYR A 33 -3.99 -2.62 3.05
C TYR A 33 -2.66 -2.00 2.64
N ILE A 34 -2.00 -1.28 3.55
CA ILE A 34 -0.74 -0.61 3.26
C ILE A 34 0.27 -0.75 4.40
N MET A 35 1.53 -0.60 4.04
CA MET A 35 2.64 -0.37 4.95
C MET A 35 3.47 0.80 4.42
N VAL A 36 3.94 1.67 5.30
CA VAL A 36 4.87 2.76 4.95
C VAL A 36 6.06 2.76 5.90
N ASN A 37 7.25 3.01 5.35
CA ASN A 37 8.47 3.15 6.11
C ASN A 37 8.80 4.64 6.30
N LEU A 38 8.72 5.10 7.55
CA LEU A 38 8.93 6.47 7.96
C LEU A 38 10.27 6.60 8.70
N ASN A 39 11.03 7.66 8.44
CA ASN A 39 12.10 8.03 9.37
C ASN A 39 11.52 8.61 10.67
N GLU A 40 12.37 8.82 11.68
CA GLU A 40 11.94 9.33 12.99
C GLU A 40 11.16 10.66 12.92
N THR A 41 11.59 11.60 12.06
CA THR A 41 10.91 12.89 11.91
C THR A 41 9.53 12.74 11.25
N GLU A 42 9.44 11.90 10.21
CA GLU A 42 8.18 11.56 9.54
C GLU A 42 7.24 10.84 10.51
N PHE A 43 7.75 9.88 11.29
CA PHE A 43 6.98 9.17 12.30
C PHE A 43 6.44 10.14 13.37
N GLY A 44 7.24 11.08 13.86
CA GLY A 44 6.76 12.07 14.83
C GLY A 44 5.60 12.91 14.32
N ARG A 45 5.65 13.33 13.05
CA ARG A 45 4.54 14.05 12.39
C ARG A 45 3.31 13.17 12.21
N PHE A 46 3.51 11.90 11.83
CA PHE A 46 2.44 10.91 11.72
C PHE A 46 1.75 10.73 13.06
N PHE A 47 2.51 10.42 14.12
CA PHE A 47 1.99 10.06 15.42
C PHE A 47 1.28 11.24 16.09
N ALA A 48 1.85 12.44 16.01
CA ALA A 48 1.18 13.66 16.48
C ALA A 48 -0.17 13.88 15.78
N LYS A 49 -0.22 13.64 14.45
CA LYS A 49 -1.46 13.80 13.70
C LYS A 49 -2.46 12.68 13.99
N TYR A 50 -2.01 11.45 14.10
CA TYR A 50 -2.84 10.29 14.44
C TYR A 50 -3.47 10.44 15.83
N ASN A 51 -2.71 10.91 16.81
CA ASN A 51 -3.19 11.20 18.17
C ASN A 51 -4.32 12.26 18.18
N SER A 52 -4.32 13.21 17.23
CA SER A 52 -5.43 14.17 17.06
C SER A 52 -6.75 13.54 16.63
N TYR A 53 -6.73 12.30 16.13
CA TYR A 53 -7.92 11.55 15.69
C TYR A 53 -8.32 10.45 16.67
N LYS A 54 -7.34 9.75 17.24
CA LYS A 54 -7.53 8.66 18.20
C LYS A 54 -6.60 8.93 19.36
N SER A 55 -7.15 9.12 20.56
CA SER A 55 -6.33 9.35 21.75
C SER A 55 -5.40 8.15 21.97
N THR A 56 -4.11 8.42 21.92
CA THR A 56 -3.01 7.51 22.25
C THR A 56 -2.21 8.06 23.43
N ALA A 57 -2.84 8.87 24.29
CA ALA A 57 -2.17 9.57 25.39
C ALA A 57 -1.39 8.64 26.33
N ASP A 58 -1.85 7.40 26.48
CA ASP A 58 -1.23 6.38 27.33
C ASP A 58 -0.13 5.56 26.62
N ILE A 59 0.17 5.86 25.35
CA ILE A 59 1.18 5.16 24.55
C ILE A 59 2.46 5.98 24.52
N PRO A 60 3.60 5.44 25.00
CA PRO A 60 4.89 6.16 24.93
C PRO A 60 5.29 6.37 23.48
N PHE A 61 5.91 7.50 23.15
CA PHE A 61 6.29 7.85 21.76
C PHE A 61 7.24 6.83 21.11
N ASN A 62 8.16 6.25 21.90
CA ASN A 62 9.06 5.19 21.48
C ASN A 62 8.49 3.82 21.84
N PHE A 63 7.70 3.25 20.94
CA PHE A 63 7.07 1.96 21.16
C PHE A 63 7.07 1.07 19.92
N GLU A 64 6.91 -0.22 20.19
CA GLU A 64 6.54 -1.24 19.21
C GLU A 64 5.23 -1.85 19.71
N GLY A 65 4.24 -1.92 18.83
CA GLY A 65 2.98 -2.54 19.21
C GLY A 65 1.84 -2.35 18.22
N THR A 66 0.67 -2.76 18.67
CA THR A 66 -0.59 -2.67 17.92
C THR A 66 -1.52 -1.68 18.60
N ILE A 67 -1.99 -0.68 17.85
CA ILE A 67 -3.09 0.20 18.27
C ILE A 67 -4.38 -0.43 17.76
N LEU A 68 -5.34 -0.63 18.67
CA LEU A 68 -6.65 -1.17 18.36
C LEU A 68 -7.72 -0.10 18.60
N SER A 69 -8.76 -0.14 17.77
CA SER A 69 -9.87 0.82 17.83
C SER A 69 -11.05 0.33 18.67
N ASN A 70 -10.99 -0.90 19.19
CA ASN A 70 -12.03 -1.48 20.05
C ASN A 70 -11.76 -1.10 21.52
N GLY A 71 -12.56 -0.17 22.05
CA GLY A 71 -12.33 0.57 23.31
C GLY A 71 -12.17 -0.21 24.62
N LYS A 72 -11.95 -1.53 24.61
CA LYS A 72 -11.55 -2.30 25.80
C LYS A 72 -10.04 -2.33 26.02
N LYS A 73 -9.24 -2.23 24.95
CA LYS A 73 -7.77 -2.20 25.01
C LYS A 73 -7.22 -1.49 23.77
N THR A 74 -6.84 -0.23 23.93
CA THR A 74 -6.40 0.65 22.83
C THR A 74 -4.99 0.34 22.35
N PHE A 75 -4.18 -0.35 23.16
CA PHE A 75 -2.80 -0.68 22.85
C PHE A 75 -2.38 -2.07 23.33
N GLU A 76 -1.66 -2.78 22.48
CA GLU A 76 -0.97 -4.01 22.82
C GLU A 76 0.52 -3.88 22.48
N LYS A 77 1.38 -3.92 23.50
CA LYS A 77 2.82 -3.99 23.28
C LYS A 77 3.16 -5.39 22.76
N ASN A 78 3.52 -5.47 21.48
CA ASN A 78 3.97 -6.70 20.84
C ASN A 78 5.11 -6.40 19.86
N LYS A 79 6.12 -7.26 19.86
CA LYS A 79 7.13 -7.27 18.79
C LYS A 79 6.51 -7.96 17.58
N LEU A 80 6.11 -7.16 16.61
CA LEU A 80 5.63 -7.66 15.33
C LEU A 80 6.78 -7.64 14.35
N ASN A 81 6.89 -8.68 13.53
CA ASN A 81 7.96 -8.79 12.54
C ASN A 81 7.45 -8.32 11.17
N THR A 82 7.14 -7.02 11.05
CA THR A 82 6.74 -6.42 9.77
C THR A 82 7.88 -6.44 8.75
N LYS A 83 9.12 -6.66 9.20
CA LYS A 83 10.27 -6.94 8.33
C LYS A 83 10.06 -8.14 7.42
N THR A 84 9.21 -9.10 7.81
CA THR A 84 8.86 -10.23 6.94
C THR A 84 8.13 -9.80 5.68
N VAL A 85 7.40 -8.68 5.71
CA VAL A 85 6.73 -8.13 4.53
C VAL A 85 7.75 -7.41 3.67
N THR A 86 8.56 -6.52 4.24
CA THR A 86 9.56 -5.78 3.46
C THR A 86 10.65 -6.70 2.89
N SER A 87 11.04 -7.76 3.59
CA SER A 87 12.02 -8.73 3.09
C SER A 87 11.52 -9.55 1.89
N GLN A 88 10.21 -9.62 1.67
CA GLN A 88 9.65 -10.24 0.47
C GLN A 88 9.94 -9.44 -0.80
N VAL A 89 10.43 -8.20 -0.71
CA VAL A 89 10.91 -7.45 -1.89
C VAL A 89 11.99 -8.23 -2.66
N GLY A 90 12.86 -8.97 -1.97
CA GLY A 90 13.86 -9.82 -2.62
C GLY A 90 13.25 -10.97 -3.45
N ASN A 91 12.00 -11.33 -3.15
CA ASN A 91 11.23 -12.31 -3.90
C ASN A 91 10.40 -11.67 -5.04
N ALA A 92 10.36 -10.34 -5.13
CA ALA A 92 9.66 -9.61 -6.17
C ALA A 92 10.50 -9.62 -7.46
N LYS A 93 10.19 -10.56 -8.35
CA LYS A 93 10.97 -10.84 -9.56
C LYS A 93 10.69 -9.90 -10.72
N HIS A 94 9.60 -9.14 -10.67
CA HIS A 94 9.16 -8.34 -11.79
C HIS A 94 9.12 -6.86 -11.42
N ASP A 95 9.67 -6.03 -12.32
CA ASP A 95 9.40 -4.60 -12.31
C ASP A 95 7.93 -4.38 -12.63
N ALA A 96 7.26 -3.61 -11.78
CA ALA A 96 5.88 -3.26 -11.94
C ALA A 96 5.75 -1.95 -12.71
N VAL A 97 4.89 -1.95 -13.74
CA VAL A 97 4.58 -0.77 -14.54
C VAL A 97 3.18 -0.30 -14.16
N ILE A 98 3.11 0.87 -13.53
CA ILE A 98 1.84 1.53 -13.21
C ILE A 98 1.21 2.01 -14.51
N THR A 99 -0.07 1.68 -14.72
CA THR A 99 -0.80 2.11 -15.90
C THR A 99 -1.74 3.28 -15.59
N ASP A 100 -2.25 3.92 -16.63
CA ASP A 100 -3.30 4.94 -16.54
C ASP A 100 -4.71 4.33 -16.48
N PHE A 101 -4.82 2.99 -16.45
CA PHE A 101 -6.10 2.31 -16.46
C PHE A 101 -6.66 2.10 -15.05
N TYR A 102 -7.96 2.34 -14.94
CA TYR A 102 -8.76 2.12 -13.75
C TYR A 102 -9.93 1.19 -14.08
N LYS A 103 -10.41 0.46 -13.07
CA LYS A 103 -11.63 -0.35 -13.10
C LYS A 103 -12.42 -0.07 -11.82
N LYS A 104 -13.74 -0.23 -11.84
CA LYS A 104 -14.52 -0.33 -10.60
C LYS A 104 -14.71 -1.80 -10.25
N ASN A 105 -14.49 -2.16 -8.99
CA ASN A 105 -14.83 -3.49 -8.50
C ASN A 105 -16.35 -3.60 -8.24
N ASP A 106 -16.80 -4.78 -7.84
CA ASP A 106 -18.24 -5.07 -7.61
C ASP A 106 -18.83 -4.24 -6.45
N SER A 107 -17.98 -3.73 -5.56
CA SER A 107 -18.36 -2.80 -4.48
C SER A 107 -18.36 -1.33 -4.91
N GLY A 108 -18.12 -1.04 -6.20
CA GLY A 108 -18.06 0.32 -6.75
C GLY A 108 -16.77 1.09 -6.42
N VAL A 109 -15.80 0.45 -5.75
CA VAL A 109 -14.51 1.05 -5.41
C VAL A 109 -13.63 1.05 -6.66
N GLU A 110 -12.99 2.19 -6.91
CA GLU A 110 -12.09 2.33 -8.04
C GLU A 110 -10.73 1.71 -7.71
N ILE A 111 -10.27 0.86 -8.62
CA ILE A 111 -9.02 0.12 -8.53
C ILE A 111 -8.11 0.54 -9.68
N ARG A 112 -6.83 0.73 -9.37
CA ARG A 112 -5.79 1.03 -10.36
C ARG A 112 -5.13 -0.24 -10.83
N ILE A 113 -4.76 -0.27 -12.11
CA ILE A 113 -4.16 -1.43 -12.76
C ILE A 113 -2.65 -1.21 -12.92
N PHE A 114 -1.86 -2.26 -12.65
CA PHE A 114 -0.45 -2.31 -12.97
C PHE A 114 -0.08 -3.62 -13.67
N LYS A 115 1.03 -3.60 -14.41
CA LYS A 115 1.60 -4.78 -15.05
C LYS A 115 2.78 -5.28 -14.23
N ALA A 116 2.88 -6.59 -13.99
CA ALA A 116 4.05 -7.23 -13.40
C ALA A 116 4.43 -8.45 -14.26
N GLY A 117 5.51 -8.34 -15.03
CA GLY A 117 5.84 -9.35 -16.04
C GLY A 117 4.70 -9.52 -17.07
N ASN A 118 4.17 -10.74 -17.22
CA ASN A 118 3.04 -11.05 -18.10
C ASN A 118 1.68 -11.05 -17.37
N GLU A 119 1.66 -10.58 -16.12
CA GLU A 119 0.48 -10.53 -15.29
C GLU A 119 -0.01 -9.11 -15.07
N VAL A 120 -1.26 -9.01 -14.65
CA VAL A 120 -1.95 -7.76 -14.37
C VAL A 120 -2.40 -7.80 -12.93
N GLY A 121 -1.87 -6.89 -12.13
CA GLY A 121 -2.24 -6.69 -10.73
C GLY A 121 -3.12 -5.45 -10.57
N MET A 122 -3.75 -5.35 -9.40
CA MET A 122 -4.57 -4.20 -9.03
C MET A 122 -4.36 -3.81 -7.58
N PHE A 123 -4.62 -2.56 -7.27
CA PHE A 123 -4.76 -2.07 -5.91
C PHE A 123 -5.83 -0.98 -5.83
N ASN A 124 -6.31 -0.65 -4.62
CA ASN A 124 -7.30 0.40 -4.42
C ASN A 124 -6.70 1.78 -4.78
N ARG A 125 -7.41 2.56 -5.60
CA ARG A 125 -6.98 3.90 -6.03
C ARG A 125 -6.72 4.85 -4.87
N ASP A 126 -7.40 4.67 -3.74
CA ASP A 126 -7.18 5.47 -2.52
C ASP A 126 -5.71 5.48 -2.05
N TYR A 127 -4.90 4.51 -2.52
CA TYR A 127 -3.49 4.38 -2.16
C TYR A 127 -2.54 4.83 -3.27
N GLU A 128 -3.01 5.39 -4.39
CA GLU A 128 -2.15 5.75 -5.52
C GLU A 128 -1.12 6.83 -5.19
N PHE A 129 -1.44 7.75 -4.27
CA PHE A 129 -0.52 8.81 -3.85
C PHE A 129 0.77 8.25 -3.21
N LEU A 130 0.75 7.00 -2.73
CA LEU A 130 1.96 6.35 -2.21
C LEU A 130 3.01 6.12 -3.30
N LEU A 131 2.59 6.03 -4.56
CA LEU A 131 3.50 5.87 -5.70
C LEU A 131 4.48 7.04 -5.81
N ASP A 132 4.05 8.25 -5.43
CA ASP A 132 4.87 9.47 -5.46
C ASP A 132 6.06 9.41 -4.47
N TYR A 133 6.07 8.44 -3.56
CA TYR A 133 7.16 8.24 -2.60
C TYR A 133 8.28 7.33 -3.11
N GLY A 134 8.08 6.67 -4.25
CA GLY A 134 9.08 5.81 -4.87
C GLY A 134 9.43 6.25 -6.28
N GLU A 135 10.44 5.59 -6.82
CA GLU A 135 10.92 5.75 -8.20
C GLU A 135 10.93 4.44 -8.97
N LYS A 136 10.91 3.32 -8.25
CA LYS A 136 10.80 1.98 -8.83
C LYS A 136 9.68 1.22 -8.12
N TYR A 137 9.07 0.32 -8.86
CA TYR A 137 7.99 -0.50 -8.35
C TYR A 137 8.29 -1.96 -8.65
N LYS A 138 8.07 -2.84 -7.68
CA LYS A 138 8.27 -4.29 -7.87
C LYS A 138 7.08 -5.07 -7.35
N ALA A 139 6.79 -6.19 -8.01
CA ALA A 139 5.83 -7.16 -7.55
C ALA A 139 6.32 -8.57 -7.92
N LYS A 140 5.93 -9.57 -7.13
CA LYS A 140 6.22 -10.96 -7.47
C LYS A 140 5.30 -11.49 -8.57
N ASP A 141 4.02 -11.23 -8.43
CA ASP A 141 2.93 -11.62 -9.34
C ASP A 141 1.68 -10.78 -9.00
N ASN A 142 0.55 -11.02 -9.65
CA ASN A 142 -0.66 -10.23 -9.45
C ASN A 142 -1.43 -10.46 -8.13
N LYS A 143 -1.04 -11.47 -7.34
CA LYS A 143 -1.60 -11.77 -6.02
C LYS A 143 -0.68 -11.29 -4.89
N ASN A 144 0.46 -10.73 -5.22
CA ASN A 144 1.45 -10.26 -4.26
C ASN A 144 1.43 -8.74 -4.10
N PRO A 145 1.97 -8.22 -2.98
CA PRO A 145 2.06 -6.79 -2.75
C PRO A 145 2.86 -6.06 -3.83
N LEU A 146 2.44 -4.82 -4.07
CA LEU A 146 3.22 -3.85 -4.83
C LEU A 146 4.19 -3.16 -3.88
N PHE A 147 5.48 -3.36 -4.11
CA PHE A 147 6.56 -2.69 -3.39
C PHE A 147 6.91 -1.38 -4.10
N ILE A 148 6.96 -0.30 -3.33
CA ILE A 148 7.34 1.04 -3.79
C ILE A 148 8.71 1.33 -3.21
N LEU A 149 9.69 1.53 -4.09
CA LEU A 149 11.11 1.59 -3.77
C LEU A 149 11.69 2.93 -4.17
N ASP A 150 12.66 3.43 -3.40
CA ASP A 150 13.45 4.59 -3.81
C ASP A 150 14.58 4.23 -4.80
N LYS A 151 15.43 5.20 -5.14
CA LYS A 151 16.59 4.99 -6.03
C LYS A 151 17.54 3.90 -5.57
N LYS A 152 17.67 3.71 -4.25
CA LYS A 152 18.59 2.76 -3.60
C LYS A 152 17.96 1.39 -3.40
N ASP A 153 16.77 1.16 -3.93
CA ASP A 153 15.98 -0.05 -3.75
C ASP A 153 15.48 -0.27 -2.31
N ASP A 154 15.48 0.79 -1.48
CA ASP A 154 14.90 0.75 -0.14
C ASP A 154 13.37 0.84 -0.22
N VAL A 155 12.67 -0.01 0.55
CA VAL A 155 11.20 -0.04 0.56
C VAL A 155 10.64 1.19 1.27
N LYS A 156 9.95 2.05 0.54
CA LYS A 156 9.27 3.24 1.06
C LYS A 156 7.82 2.96 1.44
N ALA A 157 7.14 2.14 0.65
CA ALA A 157 5.77 1.74 0.90
C ALA A 157 5.45 0.37 0.28
N VAL A 158 4.40 -0.26 0.79
CA VAL A 158 3.84 -1.50 0.26
C VAL A 158 2.34 -1.33 0.16
N ILE A 159 1.77 -1.71 -0.99
CA ILE A 159 0.31 -1.73 -1.21
C ILE A 159 -0.12 -3.18 -1.42
N MET A 160 -1.08 -3.63 -0.63
CA MET A 160 -1.66 -4.96 -0.78
C MET A 160 -2.51 -5.04 -2.06
N PRO A 161 -2.46 -6.17 -2.79
CA PRO A 161 -3.18 -6.30 -4.03
C PRO A 161 -4.68 -6.51 -3.76
N VAL A 162 -5.50 -6.07 -4.70
CA VAL A 162 -6.92 -6.42 -4.77
C VAL A 162 -7.06 -7.60 -5.74
N LEU A 163 -7.78 -8.64 -5.32
CA LEU A 163 -8.04 -9.80 -6.16
C LEU A 163 -9.18 -9.52 -7.14
N ASP A 164 -9.03 -9.93 -8.40
CA ASP A 164 -10.05 -9.76 -9.46
C ASP A 164 -11.12 -10.81 -9.22
N ARG A 165 -12.18 -10.44 -8.51
CA ARG A 165 -13.32 -11.32 -8.21
C ARG A 165 -14.54 -11.05 -9.09
N GLY A 166 -14.46 -10.05 -9.97
CA GLY A 166 -15.59 -9.66 -10.81
C GLY A 166 -15.86 -10.66 -11.93
N ASP A 167 -17.09 -10.64 -12.44
CA ASP A 167 -17.60 -11.59 -13.44
C ASP A 167 -16.79 -11.61 -14.75
N THR A 168 -16.19 -10.48 -15.13
CA THR A 168 -15.30 -10.39 -16.29
C THR A 168 -13.85 -10.17 -15.86
N PRO A 169 -12.94 -11.12 -16.14
CA PRO A 169 -11.52 -10.97 -15.86
C PRO A 169 -10.92 -9.77 -16.60
N ILE A 170 -10.02 -9.04 -15.94
CA ILE A 170 -9.35 -7.86 -16.51
C ILE A 170 -8.64 -8.17 -17.83
N LYS A 171 -7.99 -9.33 -17.94
CA LYS A 171 -7.33 -9.75 -19.19
C LYS A 171 -8.32 -9.76 -20.36
N GLN A 172 -9.56 -10.20 -20.12
CA GLN A 172 -10.61 -10.23 -21.14
C GLN A 172 -11.13 -8.81 -21.45
N MET A 173 -11.29 -7.96 -20.44
CA MET A 173 -11.65 -6.54 -20.65
C MET A 173 -10.61 -5.80 -21.49
N LEU A 174 -9.32 -5.95 -21.17
CA LEU A 174 -8.22 -5.34 -21.92
C LEU A 174 -8.14 -5.87 -23.34
N SER A 175 -8.29 -7.19 -23.55
CA SER A 175 -8.33 -7.78 -24.89
C SER A 175 -9.47 -7.21 -25.74
N ASN A 176 -10.66 -7.05 -25.14
CA ASN A 176 -11.81 -6.47 -25.83
C ASN A 176 -11.60 -5.00 -26.20
N LEU A 177 -10.94 -4.21 -25.34
CA LEU A 177 -10.60 -2.81 -25.63
C LEU A 177 -9.63 -2.71 -26.82
N VAL A 178 -8.57 -3.51 -26.83
CA VAL A 178 -7.59 -3.54 -27.94
C VAL A 178 -8.25 -3.99 -29.24
N LYS A 179 -9.11 -5.02 -29.20
CA LYS A 179 -9.87 -5.46 -30.38
C LYS A 179 -10.76 -4.35 -30.92
N LYS A 180 -11.48 -3.64 -30.04
CA LYS A 180 -12.33 -2.52 -30.42
C LYS A 180 -11.54 -1.35 -31.02
N SER A 181 -10.38 -0.99 -30.46
CA SER A 181 -9.54 0.08 -31.02
C SER A 181 -8.95 -0.30 -32.38
N TYR A 182 -8.48 -1.53 -32.52
CA TYR A 182 -7.95 -2.06 -33.78
C TYR A 182 -9.00 -2.06 -34.89
N LEU A 183 -10.22 -2.50 -34.60
CA LEU A 183 -11.33 -2.46 -35.56
C LEU A 183 -11.69 -1.02 -35.95
N LYS A 184 -11.68 -0.08 -35.00
CA LYS A 184 -12.01 1.33 -35.25
C LYS A 184 -10.98 2.01 -36.16
N ASN A 185 -9.70 1.67 -36.01
CA ASN A 185 -8.61 2.21 -36.83
C ASN A 185 -8.50 1.56 -38.23
N LYS A 186 -9.13 0.40 -38.44
CA LYS A 186 -9.15 -0.29 -39.75
C LYS A 186 -10.31 0.15 -40.65
N ILE A 187 -11.29 0.86 -40.08
CA ILE A 187 -12.49 1.38 -40.75
C ILE A 187 -12.33 2.89 -41.06
N ALA A 188 -11.28 3.53 -40.55
CA ALA A 188 -10.94 4.94 -40.80
C ALA A 188 -9.94 5.09 -41.95
#